data_AF-A0A2N9QSA3-F1
#
_entry.id   AF-A0A2N9QSA3-F1
#
_cell.length_a   1.000
_cell.length_b   1.000
_cell.length_c   1.000
_cell.angle_alpha   90.00
_cell.angle_beta   90.00
_cell.angle_gamma   90.00
#
_symmetry.space_group_name_H-M   'P 1'
#
loop_
_entity.id
_entity.type
_entity.pdbx_description
1 polymer ?
#
loop_
_entity_poly.entity_id
_entity_poly.type
_entity_poly.pdbx_seq_one_letter_code
_entity_poly.pdbx_strand_id
1 'polypeptide(L)'
;MTRDEKIWSTIKFTLLLFFSVTLLYILVCKYVMPIPVSVTGNTVQEINDAEAVLSDQQKMGEQMKALKTDIDSLNFDIQQTQRIGEIKDRMSQLQNNYRQHSYNTKYLYCMQAFKTIQAYFDIKQNLYWASKTKEDRKRILEELKTQIQ
;
A
#
# COMPACT_ATOMS: atom_id res chain seq x y z
N MET A 1 -35.55 -6.81 73.26
CA MET A 1 -35.42 -6.84 71.80
C MET A 1 -35.48 -8.30 71.38
N THR A 2 -36.65 -8.73 70.91
CA THR A 2 -36.95 -10.14 70.62
C THR A 2 -36.19 -10.60 69.38
N ARG A 3 -35.92 -11.91 69.29
CA ARG A 3 -35.07 -12.51 68.25
C ARG A 3 -35.52 -12.13 66.83
N ASP A 4 -36.81 -11.95 66.64
CA ASP A 4 -37.43 -11.56 65.35
C ASP A 4 -37.10 -10.13 64.92
N GLU A 5 -36.98 -9.18 65.85
CA GLU A 5 -36.60 -7.79 65.51
C GLU A 5 -35.16 -7.70 65.01
N LYS A 6 -34.25 -8.48 65.60
CA LYS A 6 -32.84 -8.58 65.17
C LYS A 6 -32.72 -9.22 63.79
N ILE A 7 -33.51 -10.26 63.52
CA ILE A 7 -33.52 -10.93 62.20
C ILE A 7 -34.07 -9.97 61.14
N TRP A 8 -35.18 -9.29 61.43
CA TRP A 8 -35.79 -8.32 60.53
C TRP A 8 -34.89 -7.12 60.23
N SER A 9 -34.20 -6.59 61.25
CA SER A 9 -33.22 -5.51 61.08
C SER A 9 -32.02 -5.95 60.24
N THR A 10 -31.54 -7.18 60.44
CA THR A 10 -30.43 -7.74 59.66
C THR A 10 -30.82 -7.91 58.19
N ILE A 11 -32.00 -8.44 57.91
CA ILE A 11 -32.50 -8.62 56.53
C ILE A 11 -32.60 -7.28 55.81
N LYS A 12 -33.19 -6.26 56.46
CA LYS A 12 -33.29 -4.90 55.90
C LYS A 12 -31.93 -4.30 55.60
N PHE A 13 -30.98 -4.43 56.53
CA PHE A 13 -29.63 -3.91 56.35
C PHE A 13 -28.91 -4.60 55.19
N THR A 14 -29.00 -5.94 55.08
CA THR A 14 -28.42 -6.70 53.98
C THR A 14 -29.01 -6.30 52.63
N LEU A 15 -30.32 -6.12 52.55
CA LEU A 15 -30.99 -5.69 51.32
C LEU A 15 -30.55 -4.28 50.89
N LEU A 16 -30.45 -3.35 51.85
CA LEU A 16 -30.06 -1.97 51.61
C LEU A 16 -28.57 -1.87 51.23
N LEU A 17 -27.72 -2.69 51.85
CA LEU A 17 -26.31 -2.80 51.50
C LEU A 17 -26.12 -3.36 50.09
N PHE A 18 -26.86 -4.41 49.72
CA PHE A 18 -26.82 -4.95 48.37
C PHE A 18 -27.25 -3.91 47.34
N PHE A 19 -28.35 -3.19 47.59
CA PHE A 19 -28.82 -2.12 46.71
C PHE A 19 -27.78 -1.01 46.54
N SER A 20 -27.16 -0.57 47.65
CA SER A 20 -26.09 0.44 47.65
C SER A 20 -24.89 0.00 46.81
N VAL A 21 -24.38 -1.22 47.03
CA VAL A 21 -23.24 -1.77 46.28
C VAL A 21 -23.57 -1.89 44.79
N THR A 22 -24.79 -2.31 44.45
CA THR A 22 -25.22 -2.45 43.04
C THR A 22 -25.30 -1.09 42.36
N LEU A 23 -25.85 -0.07 43.05
CA LEU A 23 -25.91 1.30 42.55
C LEU A 23 -24.52 1.88 42.32
N LEU A 24 -23.62 1.68 43.28
CA LEU A 24 -22.24 2.14 43.22
C LEU A 24 -21.48 1.44 42.08
N TYR A 25 -21.70 0.14 41.88
CA TYR A 25 -21.16 -0.63 40.76
C TYR A 25 -21.63 -0.07 39.41
N ILE A 26 -22.92 0.22 39.24
CA ILE A 26 -23.45 0.81 38.00
C ILE A 26 -22.83 2.20 37.74
N LEU A 27 -22.67 3.02 38.79
CA LEU A 27 -22.03 4.34 38.66
C LEU A 27 -20.56 4.22 38.26
N VAL A 28 -19.80 3.29 38.85
CA VAL A 28 -18.40 3.03 38.48
C VAL A 28 -18.29 2.54 37.03
N CYS A 29 -19.13 1.58 36.63
CA CYS A 29 -19.17 1.09 35.26
C CYS A 29 -19.56 2.19 34.25
N LYS A 30 -20.41 3.14 34.63
CA LYS A 30 -20.85 4.22 33.74
C LYS A 30 -19.86 5.39 33.64
N TYR A 31 -19.23 5.76 34.75
CA TYR A 31 -18.44 7.00 34.84
C TYR A 31 -16.93 6.80 34.97
N VAL A 32 -16.46 5.68 35.53
CA VAL A 32 -15.03 5.40 35.73
C VAL A 32 -14.47 4.52 34.62
N MET A 33 -15.29 3.61 34.07
CA MET A 33 -14.96 2.85 32.86
C MET A 33 -15.78 3.40 31.68
N PRO A 34 -15.42 4.55 31.07
CA PRO A 34 -16.05 4.92 29.81
C PRO A 34 -15.85 3.75 28.83
N ILE A 35 -16.95 3.18 28.34
CA ILE A 35 -16.92 2.26 27.20
C ILE A 35 -16.11 2.98 26.12
N PRO A 36 -15.03 2.38 25.59
CA PRO A 36 -14.07 3.09 24.74
C PRO A 36 -14.63 3.26 23.32
N VAL A 37 -15.78 3.93 23.19
CA VAL A 37 -16.39 4.24 21.89
C VAL A 37 -15.49 5.15 21.05
N SER A 38 -14.66 5.96 21.72
CA SER A 38 -13.63 6.80 21.09
C SER A 38 -12.46 6.02 20.50
N VAL A 39 -12.11 4.85 21.07
CA VAL A 39 -11.07 3.98 20.51
C VAL A 39 -11.60 3.29 19.25
N THR A 40 -12.85 2.84 19.26
CA THR A 40 -13.47 2.18 18.09
C THR A 40 -13.60 3.12 16.89
N GLY A 41 -13.98 4.39 17.11
CA GLY A 41 -14.11 5.37 16.02
C GLY A 41 -12.79 5.67 15.32
N ASN A 42 -11.71 5.88 16.08
CA ASN A 42 -10.38 6.14 15.53
C ASN A 42 -9.83 4.92 14.80
N THR A 43 -10.02 3.72 15.34
CA THR A 43 -9.57 2.49 14.68
C THR A 43 -10.31 2.20 13.38
N VAL A 44 -11.62 2.46 13.30
CA VAL A 44 -12.37 2.31 12.04
C VAL A 44 -11.87 3.30 10.98
N GLN A 45 -11.56 4.53 11.37
CA GLN A 45 -10.98 5.51 10.46
C GLN A 45 -9.60 5.08 9.95
N GLU A 46 -8.74 4.58 10.83
CA GLU A 46 -7.42 4.06 10.44
C GLU A 46 -7.51 2.86 9.49
N ILE A 47 -8.50 1.97 9.70
CA ILE A 47 -8.77 0.83 8.81
C ILE A 47 -9.22 1.33 7.43
N ASN A 48 -10.16 2.27 7.38
CA ASN A 48 -10.64 2.83 6.10
C ASN A 48 -9.51 3.52 5.32
N ASP A 49 -8.65 4.27 6.02
CA ASP A 49 -7.47 4.90 5.42
C ASP A 49 -6.49 3.85 4.87
N ALA A 50 -6.27 2.76 5.61
CA ALA A 50 -5.40 1.68 5.17
C ALA A 50 -5.98 0.94 3.95
N GLU A 51 -7.29 0.69 3.93
CA GLU A 51 -7.97 0.03 2.82
C GLU A 51 -7.93 0.89 1.54
N ALA A 52 -8.09 2.21 1.67
CA ALA A 52 -7.92 3.14 0.56
C ALA A 52 -6.51 3.07 -0.04
N VAL A 53 -5.47 3.07 0.80
CA VAL A 53 -4.07 2.93 0.35
C VAL A 53 -3.82 1.57 -0.30
N LEU A 54 -4.37 0.48 0.26
CA LEU A 54 -4.25 -0.85 -0.32
C LEU A 54 -4.92 -0.95 -1.70
N SER A 55 -6.10 -0.36 -1.87
CA SER A 55 -6.77 -0.30 -3.16
C SER A 55 -5.92 0.42 -4.20
N ASP A 56 -5.30 1.54 -3.82
CA ASP A 56 -4.41 2.28 -4.71
C ASP A 56 -3.11 1.52 -5.02
N GLN A 57 -2.57 0.75 -4.07
CA GLN A 57 -1.44 -0.16 -4.32
C GLN A 57 -1.79 -1.25 -5.34
N GLN A 58 -3.00 -1.82 -5.27
CA GLN A 58 -3.46 -2.82 -6.24
C GLN A 58 -3.57 -2.23 -7.65
N LYS A 59 -4.20 -1.06 -7.79
CA LYS A 59 -4.27 -0.34 -9.07
C LYS A 59 -2.89 -0.02 -9.63
N MET A 60 -1.96 0.41 -8.78
CA MET A 60 -0.57 0.66 -9.16
C MET A 60 0.10 -0.62 -9.68
N GLY A 61 -0.14 -1.77 -9.04
CA GLY A 61 0.34 -3.07 -9.49
C GLY A 61 -0.18 -3.45 -10.89
N GLU A 62 -1.43 -3.16 -11.19
CA GLU A 62 -2.00 -3.37 -12.52
C GLU A 62 -1.37 -2.44 -13.58
N GLN A 63 -1.22 -1.15 -13.25
CA GLN A 63 -0.52 -0.19 -14.12
C GLN A 63 0.92 -0.62 -14.41
N MET A 64 1.62 -1.15 -13.39
CA MET A 64 2.98 -1.64 -13.54
C MET A 64 3.06 -2.88 -14.42
N LYS A 65 2.10 -3.81 -14.32
CA LYS A 65 1.98 -4.95 -15.24
C LYS A 65 1.76 -4.50 -16.68
N ALA A 66 0.85 -3.55 -16.90
CA ALA A 66 0.59 -3.00 -18.22
C ALA A 66 1.84 -2.31 -18.81
N LEU A 67 2.51 -1.47 -18.02
CA LEU A 67 3.78 -0.84 -18.40
C LEU A 67 4.85 -1.88 -18.75
N LYS A 68 4.97 -2.96 -17.96
CA LYS A 68 5.90 -4.04 -18.27
C LYS A 68 5.57 -4.66 -19.63
N THR A 69 4.31 -4.97 -19.91
CA THR A 69 3.89 -5.51 -21.23
C THR A 69 4.19 -4.54 -22.37
N ASP A 70 3.98 -3.24 -22.16
CA ASP A 70 4.30 -2.22 -23.17
C ASP A 70 5.81 -2.14 -23.44
N ILE A 71 6.62 -2.16 -22.37
CA ILE A 71 8.08 -2.28 -22.44
C ILE A 71 8.46 -3.59 -23.14
N ASP A 72 7.71 -4.66 -22.91
CA ASP A 72 7.92 -5.94 -23.55
C ASP A 72 7.75 -5.90 -25.08
N SER A 73 6.80 -5.08 -25.54
CA SER A 73 6.51 -4.89 -26.97
C SER A 73 7.39 -3.86 -27.69
N LEU A 74 8.20 -3.09 -26.96
CA LEU A 74 9.04 -2.02 -27.53
C LEU A 74 10.12 -2.58 -28.46
N ASN A 75 10.24 -1.98 -29.65
CA ASN A 75 11.43 -2.11 -30.49
C ASN A 75 12.24 -0.82 -30.36
N PHE A 76 13.47 -0.94 -29.84
CA PHE A 76 14.30 0.22 -29.51
C PHE A 76 15.00 0.86 -30.73
N ASP A 77 14.67 0.46 -31.95
CA ASP A 77 15.15 1.10 -33.18
C ASP A 77 14.62 2.54 -33.36
N ILE A 78 15.22 3.30 -34.28
CA ILE A 78 15.11 4.76 -34.46
C ILE A 78 13.68 5.23 -34.76
N GLN A 79 12.79 4.35 -35.25
CA GLN A 79 11.40 4.69 -35.54
C GLN A 79 10.44 4.71 -34.33
N GLN A 80 10.92 4.52 -33.09
CA GLN A 80 10.05 4.50 -31.88
C GLN A 80 10.39 5.54 -30.81
N THR A 81 11.10 6.64 -31.13
CA THR A 81 11.42 7.70 -30.15
C THR A 81 10.18 8.27 -29.45
N GLN A 82 9.08 8.47 -30.18
CA GLN A 82 7.83 8.95 -29.62
C GLN A 82 7.24 7.95 -28.61
N ARG A 83 7.18 6.67 -28.96
CA ARG A 83 6.64 5.61 -28.10
C ARG A 83 7.51 5.38 -26.85
N ILE A 84 8.83 5.50 -26.99
CA ILE A 84 9.76 5.50 -25.84
C ILE A 84 9.49 6.71 -24.94
N GLY A 85 9.27 7.90 -25.52
CA GLY A 85 8.89 9.10 -24.77
C GLY A 85 7.60 8.92 -23.98
N GLU A 86 6.56 8.38 -24.62
CA GLU A 86 5.27 8.09 -23.99
C GLU A 86 5.41 7.08 -22.83
N ILE A 87 6.22 6.04 -22.99
CA ILE A 87 6.47 5.05 -21.94
C ILE A 87 7.26 5.67 -20.78
N LYS A 88 8.24 6.54 -21.05
CA LYS A 88 8.98 7.28 -20.02
C LYS A 88 8.10 8.27 -19.26
N ASP A 89 7.17 8.92 -19.94
CA ASP A 89 6.20 9.80 -19.29
C ASP A 89 5.27 8.99 -18.37
N ARG A 90 4.69 7.90 -18.87
CA ARG A 90 3.85 6.98 -18.08
C ARG A 90 4.59 6.37 -16.88
N MET A 91 5.87 6.02 -17.02
CA MET A 91 6.68 5.59 -15.88
C MET A 91 6.80 6.72 -14.84
N SER A 92 7.08 7.95 -15.28
CA SER A 92 7.19 9.12 -14.38
C SER A 92 5.88 9.41 -13.64
N GLN A 93 4.73 9.15 -14.27
CA GLN A 93 3.41 9.32 -13.66
C GLN A 93 3.18 8.40 -12.45
N LEU A 94 3.90 7.27 -12.32
CA LEU A 94 3.82 6.40 -11.14
C LEU A 94 4.23 7.12 -9.85
N GLN A 95 5.00 8.21 -9.95
CA GLN A 95 5.38 9.04 -8.79
C GLN A 95 4.32 10.07 -8.41
N ASN A 96 3.29 10.30 -9.24
CA ASN A 96 2.36 11.42 -9.06
C ASN A 96 1.60 11.34 -7.73
N ASN A 97 1.08 10.16 -7.36
CA ASN A 97 0.39 9.99 -6.08
C ASN A 97 1.31 10.32 -4.88
N TYR A 98 2.59 9.94 -4.95
CA TYR A 98 3.55 10.30 -3.90
C TYR A 98 3.76 11.82 -3.79
N ARG A 99 3.79 12.53 -4.92
CA ARG A 99 3.92 14.01 -4.96
C ARG A 99 2.64 14.72 -4.49
N GLN A 100 1.48 14.23 -4.92
CA GLN A 100 0.17 14.80 -4.57
C GLN A 100 -0.15 14.67 -3.09
N HIS A 101 0.34 13.63 -2.43
CA HIS A 101 0.21 13.43 -0.98
C HIS A 101 1.38 13.99 -0.17
N SER A 102 2.02 15.06 -0.64
CA SER A 102 3.09 15.78 0.08
C SER A 102 4.22 14.87 0.56
N TYR A 103 4.61 13.87 -0.24
CA TYR A 103 5.69 12.94 0.08
C TYR A 103 5.44 12.08 1.32
N ASN A 104 4.18 11.85 1.68
CA ASN A 104 3.81 11.00 2.80
C ASN A 104 4.33 9.57 2.62
N THR A 105 4.95 9.03 3.67
CA THR A 105 5.56 7.69 3.71
C THR A 105 4.58 6.57 3.33
N LYS A 106 3.27 6.75 3.57
CA LYS A 106 2.22 5.80 3.14
C LYS A 106 2.26 5.53 1.62
N TYR A 107 2.73 6.49 0.83
CA TYR A 107 2.80 6.41 -0.64
C TYR A 107 4.21 6.09 -1.18
N LEU A 108 5.14 5.65 -0.33
CA LEU A 108 6.51 5.33 -0.75
C LEU A 108 6.56 4.22 -1.82
N TYR A 109 5.55 3.34 -1.86
CA TYR A 109 5.41 2.30 -2.88
C TYR A 109 5.38 2.86 -4.31
N CYS A 110 4.85 4.07 -4.52
CA CYS A 110 4.84 4.76 -5.82
C CYS A 110 6.26 5.02 -6.33
N MET A 111 7.15 5.49 -5.45
CA MET A 111 8.55 5.72 -5.79
C MET A 111 9.29 4.39 -6.05
N GLN A 112 8.98 3.35 -5.27
CA GLN A 112 9.56 2.01 -5.48
C GLN A 112 9.12 1.41 -6.81
N ALA A 113 7.84 1.55 -7.18
CA ALA A 113 7.29 1.10 -8.45
C ALA A 113 7.98 1.81 -9.62
N PHE A 114 8.13 3.14 -9.54
CA PHE A 114 8.87 3.92 -10.52
C PHE A 114 10.31 3.44 -10.71
N LYS A 115 11.07 3.31 -9.62
CA LYS A 115 12.48 2.87 -9.70
C LYS A 115 12.60 1.47 -10.30
N THR A 116 11.70 0.56 -9.91
CA THR A 116 11.70 -0.82 -10.41
C THR A 116 11.42 -0.87 -11.91
N ILE A 117 10.39 -0.16 -12.38
CA ILE A 117 10.05 -0.19 -13.81
C ILE A 117 11.10 0.54 -14.67
N GLN A 118 11.68 1.62 -14.14
CA GLN A 118 12.77 2.33 -14.81
C GLN A 118 13.99 1.43 -14.96
N ALA A 119 14.43 0.77 -13.88
CA ALA A 119 15.55 -0.16 -13.95
C ALA A 119 15.29 -1.30 -14.95
N TYR A 120 14.06 -1.82 -14.98
CA TYR A 120 13.65 -2.84 -15.95
C TYR A 120 13.75 -2.34 -17.40
N PHE A 121 13.24 -1.13 -17.67
CA PHE A 121 13.34 -0.48 -18.97
C PHE A 121 14.81 -0.31 -19.40
N ASP A 122 15.65 0.22 -18.52
CA ASP A 122 17.07 0.48 -18.81
C ASP A 122 17.83 -0.81 -19.10
N ILE A 123 17.60 -1.87 -18.32
CA ILE A 123 18.17 -3.20 -18.56
C ILE A 123 17.75 -3.70 -19.94
N LYS A 124 16.47 -3.60 -20.28
CA LYS A 124 15.96 -4.10 -21.55
C LYS A 124 16.55 -3.32 -22.74
N GLN A 125 16.63 -2.01 -22.63
CA GLN A 125 17.24 -1.16 -23.65
C GLN A 125 18.72 -1.52 -23.85
N ASN A 126 19.47 -1.68 -22.76
CA ASN A 126 20.89 -2.04 -22.83
C ASN A 126 21.12 -3.42 -23.46
N LEU A 127 20.28 -4.41 -23.11
CA LEU A 127 20.33 -5.74 -23.71
C LEU A 127 20.09 -5.71 -25.22
N TYR A 128 19.11 -4.93 -25.67
CA TYR A 128 18.81 -4.76 -27.09
C TYR A 128 20.01 -4.18 -27.87
N TRP A 129 20.62 -3.10 -27.38
CA TRP A 129 21.76 -2.50 -28.08
C TRP A 129 22.98 -3.40 -28.06
N ALA A 130 23.19 -4.15 -26.98
CA ALA A 130 24.26 -5.13 -26.87
C ALA A 130 24.08 -6.29 -27.87
N SER A 131 22.84 -6.77 -28.10
CA SER A 131 22.57 -7.81 -29.10
C SER A 131 22.75 -7.28 -30.52
N LYS A 132 22.18 -6.10 -30.83
CA LYS A 132 22.29 -5.46 -32.15
C LYS A 132 23.75 -5.24 -32.56
N THR A 133 24.59 -4.73 -31.63
CA THR A 133 26.04 -4.55 -31.87
C THR A 133 26.78 -5.87 -32.15
N LYS A 134 26.34 -6.99 -31.56
CA LYS A 134 26.92 -8.31 -31.86
C LYS A 134 26.50 -8.79 -33.25
N GLU A 135 25.24 -8.62 -33.62
CA GLU A 135 24.72 -8.98 -34.94
C GLU A 135 25.37 -8.17 -36.05
N ASP A 136 25.48 -6.84 -35.88
CA ASP A 136 26.14 -5.96 -36.83
C ASP A 136 27.61 -6.35 -37.07
N ARG A 137 28.35 -6.67 -35.99
CA ARG A 137 29.74 -7.15 -36.10
C ARG A 137 29.84 -8.47 -36.86
N LYS A 138 28.90 -9.41 -36.65
CA LYS A 138 28.88 -10.68 -37.40
C LYS A 138 28.64 -10.43 -38.88
N ARG A 139 27.67 -9.57 -39.21
CA ARG A 139 27.37 -9.20 -40.60
C ARG A 139 28.60 -8.61 -41.31
N ILE A 140 29.26 -7.63 -40.68
CA ILE A 140 30.48 -7.01 -41.23
C ILE A 140 31.59 -8.06 -41.45
N LEU A 141 31.75 -9.01 -40.52
CA LEU A 141 32.74 -10.07 -40.65
C LEU A 141 32.45 -10.99 -41.85
N GLU A 142 31.20 -11.37 -42.07
CA GLU A 142 30.81 -12.21 -43.20
C GLU A 142 30.97 -11.47 -44.54
N GLU A 143 30.60 -10.19 -44.60
CA GLU A 143 30.82 -9.34 -45.78
C GLU A 143 32.32 -9.25 -46.13
N LEU A 144 33.20 -9.07 -45.13
CA LEU A 144 34.65 -9.05 -45.33
C LEU A 144 35.19 -10.40 -45.82
N LYS A 145 34.68 -11.53 -45.31
CA LYS A 145 35.07 -12.87 -45.79
C LYS A 145 34.68 -13.07 -47.26
N THR A 146 33.49 -12.63 -47.66
CA THR A 146 33.03 -12.75 -49.06
C THR A 146 33.80 -11.86 -50.03
N GLN A 147 34.45 -10.79 -49.57
CA GLN A 147 35.30 -9.93 -50.41
C GLN A 147 36.74 -10.45 -50.58
N ILE A 148 37.14 -11.45 -49.78
CA ILE A 148 38.48 -12.03 -49.80
C ILE A 148 38.52 -13.34 -50.65
N GLN A 149 37.36 -13.89 -51.01
CA GLN A 149 37.23 -14.99 -52.00
C GLN A 149 37.08 -14.45 -53.43
#